data_AF-A0A523IEN3-F1
#
_entry.id   AF-A0A523IEN3-F1
#
_cell.length_a   1.000
_cell.length_b   1.000
_cell.length_c   1.000
_cell.angle_alpha   90.00
_cell.angle_beta   90.00
_cell.angle_gamma   90.00
#
_symmetry.space_group_name_H-M   'P 1'
#
loop_
_entity.id
_entity.type
_entity.pdbx_description
1 polymer ?
#
loop_
_entity_poly.entity_id
_entity_poly.type
_entity_poly.pdbx_seq_one_letter_code
_entity_poly.pdbx_strand_id
1 'polypeptide(L)'
;MQSTPAEREVFFEDTFLNLKATRDDRPFFFSYYKWRHLFEHRDEIDKGHTLATGQLVLALILLLAILFSVLAIVLPLTRVRGEASRMPGRWGFLCYFAALGMGFIFAEISFVQKFILFLGYPTYSLTVMLFSFLTFAGVGAYLSGRLPDDPRRTLPALVGVLTTLVLFYVLALPFVFDALLSAPLTLRIFVTVLLCAPLGGVLGMFFPYGIRLTSAINRDFVAWAWAVNGCLTVVGSVTSIIIAMTYGFTTVILLFLVIYWLGAVSFVRTYGRIRASSV
;
A
#
# COMPACT_ATOMS: atom_id res chain seq x y z
N MET A 1 40.12 22.43 2.59
CA MET A 1 38.89 23.09 3.08
C MET A 1 37.76 22.08 3.00
N GLN A 2 37.09 21.78 4.10
CA GLN A 2 35.87 20.96 4.07
C GLN A 2 34.70 21.88 3.71
N SER A 3 33.92 21.50 2.69
CA SER A 3 32.68 22.20 2.32
C SER A 3 31.71 22.24 3.51
N THR A 4 31.02 23.35 3.69
CA THR A 4 29.99 23.51 4.73
C THR A 4 28.78 22.59 4.47
N PRO A 5 27.97 22.24 5.49
CA PRO A 5 26.78 21.42 5.32
C PRO A 5 25.80 21.99 4.27
N ALA A 6 25.62 23.32 4.24
CA ALA A 6 24.75 23.99 3.27
C ALA A 6 25.28 23.89 1.84
N GLU A 7 26.59 24.06 1.63
CA GLU A 7 27.22 23.87 0.30
C GLU A 7 27.10 22.43 -0.20
N ARG A 8 27.19 21.43 0.70
CA ARG A 8 26.95 20.02 0.36
C ARG A 8 25.51 19.77 -0.04
N GLU A 9 24.55 20.38 0.65
CA GLU A 9 23.13 20.21 0.38
C GLU A 9 22.74 20.82 -0.97
N VAL A 10 23.25 22.01 -1.29
CA VAL A 10 23.10 22.64 -2.62
C VAL A 10 23.70 21.75 -3.71
N PHE A 11 24.92 21.23 -3.52
CA PHE A 11 25.54 20.31 -4.48
C PHE A 11 24.73 19.02 -4.68
N PHE A 12 24.21 18.45 -3.59
CA PHE A 12 23.36 17.25 -3.66
C PHE A 12 22.02 17.51 -4.34
N GLU A 13 21.49 18.73 -4.33
CA GLU A 13 20.25 19.07 -5.04
C GLU A 13 20.49 19.35 -6.53
N ASP A 14 21.61 19.98 -6.88
CA ASP A 14 21.90 20.43 -8.25
C ASP A 14 22.38 19.29 -9.19
N THR A 15 22.96 18.22 -8.64
CA THR A 15 23.45 17.09 -9.44
C THR A 15 22.29 16.19 -9.92
N PHE A 16 22.31 15.69 -11.15
CA PHE A 16 21.30 14.73 -11.67
C PHE A 16 21.36 13.34 -11.00
N LEU A 17 22.45 13.06 -10.27
CA LEU A 17 22.69 11.83 -9.53
C LEU A 17 22.25 11.94 -8.06
N ASN A 18 21.73 10.83 -7.53
CA ASN A 18 21.47 10.61 -6.12
C ASN A 18 22.73 10.10 -5.42
N LEU A 19 23.47 11.02 -4.81
CA LEU A 19 24.72 10.73 -4.08
C LEU A 19 24.52 10.65 -2.56
N LYS A 20 23.28 10.69 -2.07
CA LYS A 20 22.98 10.58 -0.63
C LYS A 20 23.19 9.14 -0.16
N ALA A 21 23.73 8.97 1.05
CA ALA A 21 24.00 7.65 1.64
C ALA A 21 22.70 6.82 1.80
N THR A 22 22.79 5.53 1.44
CA THR A 22 21.70 4.55 1.60
C THR A 22 21.36 4.38 3.09
N ARG A 23 20.07 4.30 3.39
CA ARG A 23 19.53 4.05 4.74
C ARG A 23 18.64 2.82 4.71
N ASP A 24 18.41 2.18 5.85
CA ASP A 24 17.51 1.01 5.95
C ASP A 24 16.08 1.32 5.48
N ASP A 25 15.63 2.57 5.63
CA ASP A 25 14.32 3.00 5.14
C ASP A 25 14.26 3.18 3.61
N ARG A 26 15.42 3.34 2.96
CA ARG A 26 15.57 3.53 1.52
C ARG A 26 16.73 2.65 1.00
N PRO A 27 16.55 1.31 0.94
CA PRO A 27 17.63 0.35 0.65
C PRO A 27 17.94 0.22 -0.85
N PHE A 28 17.95 1.35 -1.58
CA PHE A 28 18.11 1.39 -3.04
C PHE A 28 19.51 1.86 -3.45
N PHE A 29 20.54 1.12 -3.03
CA PHE A 29 21.95 1.44 -3.31
C PHE A 29 22.29 1.46 -4.81
N PHE A 30 21.50 0.78 -5.63
CA PHE A 30 21.64 0.72 -7.09
C PHE A 30 20.93 1.86 -7.83
N SER A 31 20.21 2.74 -7.11
CA SER A 31 19.42 3.82 -7.70
C SER A 31 20.17 5.15 -7.66
N TYR A 32 20.95 5.39 -8.72
CA TYR A 32 21.82 6.56 -8.83
C TYR A 32 21.19 7.75 -9.52
N TYR A 33 20.07 7.60 -10.24
CA TYR A 33 19.48 8.69 -11.02
C TYR A 33 18.26 9.30 -10.30
N LYS A 34 18.09 10.61 -10.37
CA LYS A 34 16.93 11.28 -9.73
C LYS A 34 15.71 11.27 -10.64
N TRP A 35 14.54 11.00 -10.07
CA TRP A 35 13.25 10.99 -10.80
C TRP A 35 12.93 12.31 -11.52
N ARG A 36 13.37 13.46 -11.00
CA ARG A 36 13.10 14.79 -11.60
C ARG A 36 13.75 14.94 -12.99
N HIS A 37 14.92 14.35 -13.20
CA HIS A 37 15.69 14.52 -14.43
C HIS A 37 15.45 13.41 -15.46
N LEU A 38 14.51 12.48 -15.20
CA LEU A 38 14.30 11.25 -15.98
C LEU A 38 14.10 11.49 -17.47
N PHE A 39 13.58 12.66 -17.86
CA PHE A 39 13.29 13.01 -19.26
C PHE A 39 14.13 14.18 -19.79
N GLU A 40 14.98 14.79 -18.98
CA GLU A 40 15.72 16.01 -19.33
C GLU A 40 17.06 15.72 -20.04
N HIS A 41 17.73 14.62 -19.70
CA HIS A 41 19.07 14.29 -20.23
C HIS A 41 19.05 13.02 -21.10
N ARG A 42 18.03 12.86 -21.96
CA ARG A 42 17.83 11.64 -22.78
C ARG A 42 19.06 11.28 -23.62
N ASP A 43 19.83 12.27 -24.06
CA ASP A 43 21.02 12.09 -24.89
C ASP A 43 22.25 11.57 -24.10
N GLU A 44 22.24 11.71 -22.77
CA GLU A 44 23.28 11.18 -21.88
C GLU A 44 22.95 9.77 -21.35
N ILE A 45 21.67 9.40 -21.35
CA ILE A 45 21.19 8.06 -20.95
C ILE A 45 21.80 6.96 -21.83
N ASP A 46 22.16 7.29 -23.09
CA ASP A 46 22.59 6.33 -24.10
C ASP A 46 24.10 6.00 -24.05
N LYS A 47 24.95 6.86 -23.48
CA LYS A 47 26.42 6.69 -23.58
C LYS A 47 27.03 5.77 -22.51
N GLY A 48 26.26 5.34 -21.50
CA GLY A 48 26.77 4.57 -20.35
C GLY A 48 25.83 3.47 -19.81
N HIS A 49 24.77 3.12 -20.54
CA HIS A 49 23.89 1.95 -20.36
C HIS A 49 23.25 1.61 -18.99
N THR A 50 23.43 2.35 -17.88
CA THR A 50 23.04 1.78 -16.57
C THR A 50 22.40 2.69 -15.53
N LEU A 51 22.39 4.02 -15.68
CA LEU A 51 21.98 4.89 -14.56
C LEU A 51 20.46 5.03 -14.39
N ALA A 52 19.68 5.10 -15.49
CA ALA A 52 18.23 5.36 -15.44
C ALA A 52 17.34 4.18 -15.88
N THR A 53 17.91 3.07 -16.37
CA THR A 53 17.15 1.95 -16.96
C THR A 53 16.10 1.37 -16.02
N GLY A 54 16.43 1.20 -14.73
CA GLY A 54 15.47 0.70 -13.74
C GLY A 54 14.27 1.63 -13.52
N GLN A 55 14.47 2.94 -13.52
CA GLN A 55 13.39 3.93 -13.38
C GLN A 55 12.50 3.98 -14.61
N LEU A 56 13.08 3.89 -15.81
CA LEU A 56 12.33 3.81 -17.06
C LEU A 56 11.48 2.54 -17.14
N VAL A 57 12.04 1.39 -16.74
CA VAL A 57 11.30 0.12 -16.67
C VAL A 57 10.15 0.24 -15.66
N LEU A 58 10.38 0.79 -14.47
CA LEU A 58 9.31 1.01 -13.48
C LEU A 58 8.22 1.95 -14.01
N ALA A 59 8.60 3.05 -14.68
CA ALA A 59 7.65 3.98 -15.28
C ALA A 59 6.82 3.31 -16.39
N LEU A 60 7.45 2.47 -17.22
CA LEU A 60 6.77 1.69 -18.26
C LEU A 60 5.81 0.66 -17.64
N ILE A 61 6.24 -0.08 -16.62
CA ILE A 61 5.37 -1.04 -15.92
C ILE A 61 4.19 -0.30 -15.28
N LEU A 62 4.42 0.86 -14.66
CA LEU A 62 3.34 1.67 -14.09
C LEU A 62 2.36 2.13 -15.18
N LEU A 63 2.85 2.62 -16.31
CA LEU A 63 2.01 3.03 -17.44
C LEU A 63 1.17 1.86 -17.96
N LEU A 64 1.78 0.69 -18.16
CA LEU A 64 1.08 -0.52 -18.60
C LEU A 64 0.07 -0.99 -17.54
N ALA A 65 0.43 -0.96 -16.26
CA ALA A 65 -0.47 -1.32 -15.16
C ALA A 65 -1.70 -0.41 -15.11
N ILE A 66 -1.52 0.91 -15.26
CA ILE A 66 -2.61 1.87 -15.33
C ILE A 66 -3.46 1.62 -16.58
N LEU A 67 -2.83 1.46 -17.75
CA LEU A 67 -3.53 1.22 -19.01
C LEU A 67 -4.40 -0.06 -18.92
N PHE A 68 -3.80 -1.18 -18.53
CA PHE A 68 -4.53 -2.45 -18.39
C PHE A 68 -5.58 -2.40 -17.28
N SER A 69 -5.34 -1.70 -16.17
CA SER A 69 -6.34 -1.50 -15.12
C SER A 69 -7.54 -0.69 -15.62
N VAL A 70 -7.30 0.41 -16.34
CA VAL A 70 -8.36 1.22 -16.94
C VAL A 70 -9.14 0.39 -17.97
N LEU A 71 -8.46 -0.36 -18.83
CA LEU A 71 -9.11 -1.26 -19.77
C LEU A 71 -9.94 -2.32 -19.05
N ALA A 72 -9.40 -2.99 -18.03
CA ALA A 72 -10.09 -4.02 -17.27
C ALA A 72 -11.33 -3.50 -16.51
N ILE A 73 -11.31 -2.24 -16.04
CA ILE A 73 -12.45 -1.63 -15.35
C ILE A 73 -13.46 -1.03 -16.34
N VAL A 74 -13.02 -0.33 -17.38
CA VAL A 74 -13.89 0.39 -18.31
C VAL A 74 -14.54 -0.52 -19.35
N LEU A 75 -13.83 -1.54 -19.83
CA LEU A 75 -14.33 -2.43 -20.87
C LEU A 75 -15.62 -3.16 -20.44
N PRO A 76 -15.73 -3.73 -19.22
CA PRO A 76 -16.98 -4.29 -18.73
C PRO A 76 -18.08 -3.24 -18.51
N LEU A 77 -17.73 -1.99 -18.12
CA LEU A 77 -18.71 -0.90 -17.92
C LEU A 77 -19.48 -0.60 -19.20
N THR A 78 -18.79 -0.64 -20.34
CA THR A 78 -19.38 -0.30 -21.65
C THR A 78 -20.24 -1.42 -22.22
N ARG A 79 -19.96 -2.69 -21.89
CA ARG A 79 -20.67 -3.86 -22.45
C ARG A 79 -21.74 -4.41 -21.54
N VAL A 80 -21.59 -4.26 -20.22
CA VAL A 80 -22.55 -4.72 -19.21
C VAL A 80 -23.35 -3.52 -18.73
N ARG A 81 -24.38 -3.11 -19.48
CA ARG A 81 -25.44 -2.22 -18.99
C ARG A 81 -26.33 -3.00 -18.02
N GLY A 82 -25.79 -3.34 -16.85
CA GLY A 82 -26.47 -4.12 -15.81
C GLY A 82 -26.90 -3.29 -14.60
N GLU A 83 -27.73 -3.89 -13.73
CA GLU A 83 -28.27 -3.27 -12.51
C GLU A 83 -27.19 -2.76 -11.55
N ALA A 84 -25.95 -3.29 -11.63
CA ALA A 84 -24.78 -2.76 -10.93
C ALA A 84 -24.51 -1.26 -11.18
N SER A 85 -24.78 -0.76 -12.40
CA SER A 85 -24.53 0.65 -12.75
C SER A 85 -25.50 1.61 -12.05
N ARG A 86 -26.65 1.10 -11.57
CA ARG A 86 -27.70 1.84 -10.86
C ARG A 86 -27.43 1.98 -9.35
N MET A 87 -26.26 1.56 -8.86
CA MET A 87 -25.93 1.69 -7.43
C MET A 87 -25.88 3.17 -6.99
N PRO A 88 -26.68 3.57 -5.99
CA PRO A 88 -26.61 4.92 -5.45
C PRO A 88 -25.25 5.13 -4.77
N GLY A 89 -24.60 6.25 -5.06
CA GLY A 89 -23.30 6.57 -4.44
C GLY A 89 -22.13 5.69 -4.90
N ARG A 90 -22.24 4.95 -6.02
CA ARG A 90 -21.23 3.98 -6.51
C ARG A 90 -19.77 4.45 -6.39
N TRP A 91 -19.49 5.70 -6.73
CA TRP A 91 -18.13 6.25 -6.74
C TRP A 91 -17.50 6.24 -5.34
N GLY A 92 -18.28 6.51 -4.30
CA GLY A 92 -17.74 6.50 -2.95
C GLY A 92 -17.40 5.10 -2.45
N PHE A 93 -18.16 4.09 -2.86
CA PHE A 93 -17.85 2.69 -2.60
C PHE A 93 -16.68 2.19 -3.46
N LEU A 94 -16.60 2.59 -4.74
CA LEU A 94 -15.44 2.27 -5.58
C LEU A 94 -14.15 2.90 -5.01
N CYS A 95 -14.19 4.14 -4.54
CA CYS A 95 -13.06 4.78 -3.86
C CYS A 95 -12.63 4.01 -2.60
N TYR A 96 -13.58 3.45 -1.84
CA TYR A 96 -13.27 2.58 -0.71
C TYR A 96 -12.52 1.31 -1.15
N PHE A 97 -13.04 0.56 -2.12
CA PHE A 97 -12.39 -0.68 -2.57
C PHE A 97 -11.05 -0.44 -3.28
N ALA A 98 -10.93 0.69 -4.00
CA ALA A 98 -9.68 1.18 -4.55
C ALA A 98 -8.64 1.46 -3.46
N ALA A 99 -9.04 2.17 -2.40
CA ALA A 99 -8.20 2.47 -1.26
C ALA A 99 -7.76 1.19 -0.54
N LEU A 100 -8.64 0.20 -0.37
CA LEU A 100 -8.26 -1.09 0.20
C LEU A 100 -7.22 -1.83 -0.66
N GLY A 101 -7.39 -1.86 -1.98
CA GLY A 101 -6.46 -2.57 -2.86
C GLY A 101 -5.07 -1.94 -2.84
N MET A 102 -5.00 -0.62 -3.04
CA MET A 102 -3.74 0.11 -3.03
C MET A 102 -3.11 0.16 -1.63
N GLY A 103 -3.90 0.39 -0.58
CA GLY A 103 -3.39 0.48 0.79
C GLY A 103 -2.87 -0.87 1.30
N PHE A 104 -3.56 -1.97 1.02
CA PHE A 104 -3.14 -3.29 1.48
C PHE A 104 -1.79 -3.67 0.89
N ILE A 105 -1.61 -3.49 -0.43
CA ILE A 105 -0.34 -3.81 -1.09
C ILE A 105 0.80 -2.87 -0.66
N PHE A 106 0.51 -1.60 -0.34
CA PHE A 106 1.49 -0.68 0.24
C PHE A 106 1.98 -1.19 1.59
N ALA A 107 1.07 -1.63 2.46
CA ALA A 107 1.42 -2.22 3.75
C ALA A 107 2.25 -3.49 3.53
N GLU A 108 1.76 -4.44 2.74
CA GLU A 108 2.40 -5.72 2.49
C GLU A 108 3.84 -5.56 1.98
N ILE A 109 4.05 -4.78 0.92
CA ILE A 109 5.39 -4.55 0.35
C ILE A 109 6.31 -3.85 1.35
N SER A 110 5.82 -2.82 2.05
CA SER A 110 6.65 -2.06 2.99
C SER A 110 7.09 -2.90 4.18
N PHE A 111 6.18 -3.70 4.73
CA PHE A 111 6.51 -4.60 5.84
C PHE A 111 7.39 -5.76 5.38
N VAL A 112 7.14 -6.38 4.21
CA VAL A 112 8.07 -7.37 3.64
C VAL A 112 9.48 -6.79 3.57
N GLN A 113 9.64 -5.57 3.05
CA GLN A 113 10.94 -4.93 2.91
C GLN A 113 11.61 -4.62 4.25
N LYS A 114 10.89 -4.06 5.22
CA LYS A 114 11.44 -3.81 6.57
C LYS A 114 11.87 -5.11 7.28
N PHE A 115 11.12 -6.20 7.10
CA PHE A 115 11.44 -7.48 7.72
C PHE A 115 12.57 -8.26 7.02
N ILE A 116 13.05 -7.82 5.85
CA ILE A 116 14.29 -8.36 5.26
C ILE A 116 15.46 -8.13 6.19
N LEU A 117 15.57 -6.93 6.80
CA LEU A 117 16.62 -6.61 7.76
C LEU A 117 16.55 -7.54 8.98
N PHE A 118 15.34 -7.81 9.48
CA PHE A 118 15.15 -8.62 10.67
C PHE A 118 15.37 -10.11 10.42
N LEU A 119 14.87 -10.66 9.31
CA LEU A 119 14.99 -12.08 8.98
C LEU A 119 16.28 -12.43 8.21
N GLY A 120 17.00 -11.41 7.73
CA GLY A 120 18.32 -11.51 7.10
C GLY A 120 18.31 -11.91 5.62
N TYR A 121 17.21 -12.47 5.10
CA TYR A 121 17.10 -12.90 3.71
C TYR A 121 15.76 -12.55 3.07
N PRO A 122 15.74 -12.05 1.81
CA PRO A 122 14.52 -11.72 1.09
C PRO A 122 13.53 -12.87 0.99
N THR A 123 14.01 -14.09 0.73
CA THR A 123 13.17 -15.28 0.59
C THR A 123 12.44 -15.62 1.89
N TYR A 124 13.11 -15.50 3.04
CA TYR A 124 12.49 -15.74 4.34
C TYR A 124 11.48 -14.66 4.69
N SER A 125 11.83 -13.38 4.47
CA SER A 125 10.88 -12.29 4.69
C SER A 125 9.62 -12.47 3.85
N LEU A 126 9.77 -12.68 2.55
CA LEU A 126 8.63 -12.88 1.66
C LEU A 126 7.76 -14.06 2.12
N THR A 127 8.35 -15.22 2.39
CA THR A 127 7.58 -16.42 2.75
C THR A 127 6.84 -16.25 4.09
N VAL A 128 7.54 -15.80 5.13
CA VAL A 128 6.99 -15.69 6.48
C VAL A 128 5.96 -14.57 6.55
N MET A 129 6.24 -13.41 5.94
CA MET A 129 5.34 -12.27 5.92
C MET A 129 4.07 -12.57 5.12
N LEU A 130 4.18 -13.13 3.92
CA LEU A 130 3.01 -13.50 3.12
C LEU A 130 2.16 -14.55 3.83
N PHE A 131 2.78 -15.62 4.33
CA PHE A 131 2.06 -16.64 5.10
C PHE A 131 1.30 -16.04 6.28
N SER A 132 1.98 -15.20 7.07
CA SER A 132 1.39 -14.59 8.26
C SER A 132 0.29 -13.59 7.91
N PHE A 133 0.56 -12.65 6.98
CA PHE A 133 -0.42 -11.66 6.58
C PHE A 133 -1.67 -12.30 5.99
N LEU A 134 -1.54 -13.28 5.10
CA LEU A 134 -2.69 -13.96 4.50
C LEU A 134 -3.47 -14.78 5.52
N THR A 135 -2.78 -15.49 6.42
CA THR A 135 -3.43 -16.28 7.47
C THR A 135 -4.23 -15.37 8.39
N PHE A 136 -3.62 -14.32 8.92
CA PHE A 136 -4.30 -13.42 9.86
C PHE A 136 -5.31 -12.49 9.16
N ALA A 137 -5.10 -12.13 7.90
CA ALA A 137 -6.13 -11.46 7.11
C ALA A 137 -7.35 -12.37 6.91
N GLY A 138 -7.16 -13.67 6.72
CA GLY A 138 -8.25 -14.66 6.70
C GLY A 138 -9.00 -14.73 8.04
N VAL A 139 -8.28 -14.74 9.16
CA VAL A 139 -8.89 -14.69 10.51
C VAL A 139 -9.66 -13.38 10.71
N GLY A 140 -9.09 -12.24 10.32
CA GLY A 140 -9.73 -10.94 10.32
C GLY A 140 -11.00 -10.90 9.48
N ALA A 141 -10.95 -11.47 8.29
CA ALA A 141 -12.08 -11.60 7.39
C ALA A 141 -13.23 -12.39 8.03
N TYR A 142 -12.93 -13.51 8.68
CA TYR A 142 -13.91 -14.29 9.43
C TYR A 142 -14.51 -13.49 10.61
N LEU A 143 -13.67 -12.82 11.40
CA LEU A 143 -14.10 -12.02 12.55
C LEU A 143 -14.94 -10.80 12.15
N SER A 144 -14.74 -10.27 10.93
CA SER A 144 -15.52 -9.13 10.42
C SER A 144 -17.03 -9.41 10.35
N GLY A 145 -17.43 -10.69 10.29
CA GLY A 145 -18.84 -11.11 10.33
C GLY A 145 -19.54 -10.79 11.64
N ARG A 146 -18.78 -10.59 12.74
CA ARG A 146 -19.32 -10.22 14.06
C ARG A 146 -19.43 -8.71 14.28
N LEU A 147 -18.91 -7.90 13.35
CA LEU A 147 -18.94 -6.45 13.48
C LEU A 147 -20.35 -5.91 13.19
N PRO A 148 -20.82 -4.88 13.93
CA PRO A 148 -22.11 -4.26 13.67
C PRO A 148 -22.20 -3.67 12.26
N ASP A 149 -23.36 -3.79 11.64
CA ASP A 149 -23.68 -3.21 10.33
C ASP A 149 -23.96 -1.69 10.39
N ASP A 150 -23.20 -0.98 11.23
CA ASP A 150 -23.17 0.49 11.29
C ASP A 150 -21.78 1.01 10.87
N PRO A 151 -21.56 1.27 9.57
CA PRO A 151 -20.26 1.73 9.07
C PRO A 151 -19.82 3.06 9.69
N ARG A 152 -20.77 3.88 10.17
CA ARG A 152 -20.46 5.18 10.79
C ARG A 152 -19.71 5.03 12.13
N ARG A 153 -19.85 3.89 12.80
CA ARG A 153 -19.14 3.56 14.04
C ARG A 153 -18.00 2.57 13.79
N THR A 154 -18.28 1.52 13.02
CA THR A 154 -17.33 0.42 12.81
C THR A 154 -16.11 0.86 12.00
N LEU A 155 -16.26 1.60 10.90
CA LEU A 155 -15.11 1.98 10.08
C LEU A 155 -14.17 2.97 10.80
N PRO A 156 -14.64 4.03 11.48
CA PRO A 156 -13.76 4.87 12.28
C PRO A 156 -13.06 4.11 13.41
N ALA A 157 -13.73 3.14 14.06
CA ALA A 157 -13.10 2.29 15.06
C ALA A 157 -11.98 1.43 14.46
N LEU A 158 -12.24 0.75 13.33
CA LEU A 158 -11.23 -0.05 12.64
C LEU A 158 -10.03 0.80 12.18
N VAL A 159 -10.27 1.99 11.62
CA VAL A 159 -9.21 2.92 11.23
C VAL A 159 -8.46 3.45 12.45
N GLY A 160 -9.14 3.69 13.57
CA GLY A 160 -8.50 4.06 14.84
C GLY A 160 -7.56 2.98 15.35
N VAL A 161 -8.00 1.72 15.36
CA VAL A 161 -7.15 0.57 15.73
C VAL A 161 -5.98 0.42 14.76
N LEU A 162 -6.23 0.53 13.45
CA LEU A 162 -5.17 0.48 12.43
C LEU A 162 -4.14 1.58 12.63
N THR A 163 -4.59 2.81 12.91
CA THR A 163 -3.72 3.96 13.17
C THR A 163 -2.84 3.70 14.38
N THR A 164 -3.42 3.25 15.50
CA THR A 164 -2.66 2.93 16.71
C THR A 164 -1.62 1.85 16.45
N LEU A 165 -1.98 0.77 15.74
CA LEU A 165 -1.05 -0.30 15.40
C LEU A 165 0.09 0.19 14.50
N VAL A 166 -0.21 0.99 13.47
CA VAL A 166 0.80 1.49 12.54
C VAL A 166 1.78 2.44 13.22
N LEU A 167 1.28 3.38 14.02
CA LEU A 167 2.13 4.28 14.80
C LEU A 167 2.98 3.50 15.80
N PHE A 168 2.40 2.48 16.45
CA PHE A 168 3.16 1.57 17.31
C PHE A 168 4.28 0.88 16.53
N TYR A 169 4.03 0.32 15.34
CA TYR A 169 5.10 -0.34 14.57
C TYR A 169 6.18 0.62 14.11
N VAL A 170 5.82 1.81 13.62
CA VAL A 170 6.80 2.81 13.16
C VAL A 170 7.76 3.20 14.29
N LEU A 171 7.24 3.30 15.53
CA LEU A 171 8.04 3.67 16.70
C LEU A 171 8.76 2.47 17.33
N ALA A 172 8.10 1.32 17.46
CA ALA A 172 8.58 0.18 18.23
C ALA A 172 9.46 -0.79 17.43
N LEU A 173 9.23 -0.95 16.12
CA LEU A 173 9.97 -1.95 15.31
C LEU A 173 11.50 -1.76 15.35
N PRO A 174 12.06 -0.53 15.27
CA PRO A 174 13.51 -0.36 15.37
C PRO A 174 14.07 -0.95 16.67
N PHE A 175 13.44 -0.68 17.81
CA PHE A 175 13.88 -1.21 19.11
C PHE A 175 13.73 -2.73 19.20
N VAL A 176 12.63 -3.28 18.66
CA VAL A 176 12.41 -4.73 18.62
C VAL A 176 13.46 -5.41 17.76
N PHE A 177 13.79 -4.82 16.60
CA PHE A 177 14.81 -5.34 15.71
C PHE A 177 16.18 -5.31 16.36
N ASP A 178 16.60 -4.17 16.91
CA ASP A 178 17.90 -4.03 17.59
C ASP A 178 18.07 -5.02 18.75
N ALA A 179 17.02 -5.25 19.55
CA ALA A 179 17.06 -6.17 20.68
C ALA A 179 17.12 -7.65 20.27
N LEU A 180 16.51 -8.03 19.15
CA LEU A 180 16.34 -9.42 18.73
C LEU A 180 17.17 -9.80 17.49
N LEU A 181 17.98 -8.89 16.95
CA LEU A 181 18.73 -9.13 15.71
C LEU A 181 19.73 -10.29 15.86
N SER A 182 20.34 -10.41 17.04
CA SER A 182 21.29 -11.48 17.39
C SER A 182 20.60 -12.80 17.76
N ALA A 183 19.26 -12.83 17.84
CA ALA A 183 18.53 -14.02 18.23
C ALA A 183 18.53 -15.10 17.12
N PRO A 184 18.33 -16.38 17.49
CA PRO A 184 18.16 -17.46 16.52
C PRO A 184 17.03 -17.16 15.53
N LEU A 185 17.21 -17.60 14.26
CA LEU A 185 16.23 -17.37 13.19
C LEU A 185 14.82 -17.83 13.58
N THR A 186 14.70 -18.97 14.25
CA THR A 186 13.41 -19.50 14.73
C THR A 186 12.66 -18.49 15.60
N LEU A 187 13.34 -17.85 16.56
CA LEU A 187 12.71 -16.85 17.42
C LEU A 187 12.27 -15.62 16.63
N ARG A 188 13.12 -15.16 15.69
CA ARG A 188 12.79 -14.03 14.81
C ARG A 188 11.58 -14.32 13.92
N ILE A 189 11.43 -15.56 13.44
CA ILE A 189 10.23 -16.01 12.71
C ILE A 189 9.00 -15.95 13.61
N PHE A 190 9.05 -16.52 14.81
CA PHE A 190 7.92 -16.47 15.75
C PHE A 190 7.50 -15.04 16.09
N VAL A 191 8.46 -14.16 16.37
CA VAL A 191 8.20 -12.74 16.63
C VAL A 191 7.58 -12.06 15.40
N THR A 192 8.06 -12.36 14.20
CA THR A 192 7.49 -11.84 12.96
C THR A 192 6.03 -12.24 12.80
N VAL A 193 5.71 -13.53 12.99
CA VAL A 193 4.33 -14.06 12.91
C VAL A 193 3.44 -13.35 13.95
N LEU A 194 3.92 -13.19 15.18
CA LEU A 194 3.18 -12.52 16.25
C LEU A 194 2.93 -11.04 15.95
N LEU A 195 3.92 -10.33 15.40
CA LEU A 195 3.77 -8.94 14.99
C LEU A 195 2.83 -8.80 13.80
N CYS A 196 2.79 -9.75 12.87
CA CYS A 196 1.84 -9.72 11.75
C CYS A 196 0.39 -9.96 12.19
N ALA A 197 0.17 -10.68 13.29
CA ALA A 197 -1.16 -11.12 13.70
C ALA A 197 -2.20 -10.00 13.88
N PRO A 198 -1.96 -8.97 14.72
CA PRO A 198 -2.96 -7.92 14.91
C PRO A 198 -3.10 -7.04 13.66
N LEU A 199 -2.02 -6.76 12.94
CA LEU A 199 -2.06 -5.93 11.72
C LEU A 199 -2.83 -6.64 10.59
N GLY A 200 -2.46 -7.88 10.28
CA GLY A 200 -3.14 -8.70 9.28
C GLY A 200 -4.61 -8.91 9.62
N GLY A 201 -4.90 -9.18 10.90
CA GLY A 201 -6.27 -9.30 11.42
C GLY A 201 -7.12 -8.05 11.14
N VAL A 202 -6.63 -6.86 11.49
CA VAL A 202 -7.36 -5.62 11.27
C VAL A 202 -7.50 -5.29 9.78
N LEU A 203 -6.43 -5.43 8.99
CA LEU A 203 -6.47 -5.20 7.55
C LEU A 203 -7.47 -6.13 6.84
N GLY A 204 -7.52 -7.40 7.25
CA GLY A 204 -8.44 -8.40 6.71
C GLY A 204 -9.92 -8.15 7.01
N MET A 205 -10.25 -7.29 7.98
CA MET A 205 -11.65 -6.99 8.33
C MET A 205 -12.33 -6.05 7.33
N PHE A 206 -11.58 -5.12 6.72
CA PHE A 206 -12.17 -4.05 5.92
C PHE A 206 -12.88 -4.56 4.66
N PHE A 207 -12.27 -5.47 3.92
CA PHE A 207 -12.80 -5.90 2.63
C PHE A 207 -14.13 -6.65 2.77
N PRO A 208 -14.25 -7.73 3.59
CA PRO A 208 -15.52 -8.44 3.73
C PRO A 208 -16.60 -7.61 4.42
N TYR A 209 -16.23 -6.70 5.33
CA TYR A 209 -17.15 -5.74 5.92
C TYR A 209 -17.80 -4.84 4.84
N GLY A 210 -16.98 -4.27 3.95
CA GLY A 210 -17.46 -3.46 2.84
C GLY A 210 -18.32 -4.26 1.86
N ILE A 211 -17.92 -5.50 1.52
CA ILE A 211 -18.70 -6.38 0.65
C ILE A 211 -20.08 -6.68 1.24
N ARG A 212 -20.17 -7.00 2.53
CA ARG A 212 -21.44 -7.32 3.19
C ARG A 212 -22.43 -6.17 3.12
N LEU A 213 -21.98 -4.95 3.42
CA LEU A 213 -22.85 -3.77 3.39
C LEU A 213 -23.23 -3.34 1.97
N THR A 214 -22.31 -3.45 1.01
CA THR A 214 -22.59 -3.07 -0.38
C THR A 214 -23.45 -4.10 -1.11
N SER A 215 -23.27 -5.39 -0.82
CA SER A 215 -24.09 -6.46 -1.40
C SER A 215 -25.53 -6.44 -0.90
N ALA A 216 -25.77 -5.95 0.32
CA ALA A 216 -27.11 -5.72 0.85
C ALA A 216 -27.87 -4.60 0.10
N ILE A 217 -27.15 -3.67 -0.54
CA ILE A 217 -27.74 -2.60 -1.37
C ILE A 217 -27.90 -3.07 -2.82
N ASN A 218 -26.85 -3.64 -3.40
CA ASN A 218 -26.85 -4.14 -4.77
C ASN A 218 -25.82 -5.27 -4.90
N ARG A 219 -26.29 -6.51 -5.05
CA ARG A 219 -25.44 -7.70 -5.14
C ARG A 219 -24.53 -7.69 -6.37
N ASP A 220 -24.98 -7.12 -7.48
CA ASP A 220 -24.20 -7.07 -8.72
C ASP A 220 -23.00 -6.11 -8.62
N PHE A 221 -22.99 -5.23 -7.62
CA PHE A 221 -21.86 -4.34 -7.36
C PHE A 221 -20.62 -5.07 -6.82
N VAL A 222 -20.77 -6.28 -6.28
CA VAL A 222 -19.64 -7.06 -5.73
C VAL A 222 -18.55 -7.31 -6.78
N ALA A 223 -18.93 -7.58 -8.04
CA ALA A 223 -17.98 -7.76 -9.13
C ALA A 223 -17.14 -6.48 -9.38
N TRP A 224 -17.74 -5.30 -9.25
CA TRP A 224 -17.06 -4.02 -9.36
C TRP A 224 -16.08 -3.77 -8.22
N ALA A 225 -16.50 -4.09 -7.00
CA ALA A 225 -15.65 -4.00 -5.82
C ALA A 225 -14.37 -4.83 -5.98
N TRP A 226 -14.49 -6.08 -6.43
CA TRP A 226 -13.36 -6.97 -6.72
C TRP A 226 -12.47 -6.45 -7.86
N ALA A 227 -13.07 -6.02 -8.97
CA ALA A 227 -12.33 -5.53 -10.13
C ALA A 227 -11.46 -4.31 -9.78
N VAL A 228 -12.05 -3.32 -9.10
CA VAL A 228 -11.33 -2.12 -8.68
C VAL A 228 -10.26 -2.46 -7.65
N ASN A 229 -10.57 -3.29 -6.65
CA ASN A 229 -9.59 -3.70 -5.66
C ASN A 229 -8.37 -4.36 -6.31
N GLY A 230 -8.57 -5.36 -7.17
CA GLY A 230 -7.50 -6.07 -7.87
C GLY A 230 -6.66 -5.16 -8.76
N CYS A 231 -7.29 -4.28 -9.54
CA CYS A 231 -6.57 -3.33 -10.40
C CYS A 231 -5.69 -2.37 -9.60
N LEU A 232 -6.22 -1.84 -8.49
CA LEU A 232 -5.49 -0.91 -7.64
C LEU A 232 -4.38 -1.57 -6.83
N THR A 233 -4.47 -2.87 -6.55
CA THR A 233 -3.35 -3.67 -6.02
C THR A 233 -2.19 -3.74 -7.02
N VAL A 234 -2.47 -3.97 -8.31
CA VAL A 234 -1.42 -4.03 -9.35
C VAL A 234 -0.73 -2.66 -9.50
N VAL A 235 -1.51 -1.59 -9.66
CA VAL A 235 -0.97 -0.21 -9.74
C VAL A 235 -0.24 0.15 -8.45
N GLY A 236 -0.79 -0.22 -7.30
CA GLY A 236 -0.22 0.03 -5.99
C GLY A 236 1.14 -0.64 -5.79
N SER A 237 1.33 -1.86 -6.30
CA SER A 237 2.60 -2.58 -6.15
C SER A 237 3.78 -1.79 -6.72
N VAL A 238 3.65 -1.27 -7.94
CA VAL A 238 4.69 -0.49 -8.61
C VAL A 238 4.82 0.91 -7.99
N THR A 239 3.67 1.55 -7.70
CA THR A 239 3.65 2.90 -7.10
C THR A 239 4.34 2.93 -5.74
N SER A 240 4.16 1.88 -4.93
CA SER A 240 4.79 1.75 -3.61
C SER A 240 6.32 1.77 -3.71
N ILE A 241 6.88 1.07 -4.70
CA ILE A 241 8.33 1.02 -4.94
C ILE A 241 8.85 2.38 -5.42
N ILE A 242 8.15 3.05 -6.33
CA ILE A 242 8.54 4.38 -6.82
C ILE A 242 8.57 5.40 -5.66
N ILE A 243 7.55 5.37 -4.80
CA ILE A 243 7.49 6.22 -3.60
C ILE A 243 8.62 5.86 -2.63
N ALA A 244 8.84 4.58 -2.34
CA ALA A 244 9.91 4.13 -1.45
C ALA A 244 11.30 4.52 -1.98
N MET A 245 11.51 4.44 -3.29
CA MET A 245 12.75 4.86 -3.95
C MET A 245 13.02 6.34 -3.81
N THR A 246 12.00 7.17 -3.56
CA THR A 246 12.12 8.63 -3.46
C THR A 246 12.14 9.10 -2.01
N TYR A 247 11.22 8.58 -1.20
CA TYR A 247 10.90 9.07 0.15
C TYR A 247 11.03 8.00 1.25
N GLY A 248 11.40 6.76 0.91
CA GLY A 248 11.56 5.65 1.86
C GLY A 248 10.28 4.89 2.19
N PHE A 249 10.42 3.69 2.77
CA PHE A 249 9.30 2.80 3.11
C PHE A 249 8.46 3.32 4.26
N THR A 250 9.00 4.12 5.18
CA THR A 250 8.20 4.77 6.23
C THR A 250 7.15 5.70 5.60
N THR A 251 7.50 6.43 4.53
CA THR A 251 6.55 7.27 3.80
C THR A 251 5.43 6.43 3.17
N VAL A 252 5.77 5.28 2.58
CA VAL A 252 4.76 4.36 2.02
C VAL A 252 3.82 3.83 3.12
N ILE A 253 4.36 3.52 4.30
CA ILE A 253 3.58 3.09 5.47
C ILE A 253 2.57 4.16 5.89
N LEU A 254 3.02 5.41 6.02
CA LEU A 254 2.15 6.52 6.39
C LEU A 254 1.10 6.80 5.31
N LEU A 255 1.46 6.68 4.03
CA LEU A 255 0.53 6.86 2.91
C LEU A 255 -0.55 5.79 2.89
N PHE A 256 -0.24 4.52 3.18
CA PHE A 256 -1.30 3.51 3.23
C PHE A 256 -2.32 3.84 4.32
N LEU A 257 -1.86 4.35 5.47
CA LEU A 257 -2.76 4.74 6.56
C LEU A 257 -3.71 5.87 6.12
N VAL A 258 -3.17 6.88 5.44
CA VAL A 258 -3.98 7.97 4.85
C VAL A 258 -4.97 7.43 3.82
N ILE A 259 -4.54 6.50 2.96
CA ILE A 259 -5.40 5.88 1.94
C ILE A 259 -6.57 5.13 2.61
N TYR A 260 -6.32 4.34 3.65
CA TYR A 260 -7.37 3.66 4.41
C TYR A 260 -8.35 4.63 5.08
N TRP A 261 -7.83 5.73 5.63
CA TRP A 261 -8.66 6.77 6.23
C TRP A 261 -9.58 7.43 5.20
N LEU A 262 -9.04 7.80 4.03
CA LEU A 262 -9.82 8.36 2.92
C LEU A 262 -10.87 7.38 2.41
N GLY A 263 -10.51 6.10 2.28
CA GLY A 263 -11.45 5.04 1.92
C GLY A 263 -12.62 4.95 2.91
N ALA A 264 -12.32 4.85 4.21
CA ALA A 264 -13.32 4.77 5.27
C ALA A 264 -14.25 6.00 5.28
N VAL A 265 -13.70 7.21 5.18
CA VAL A 265 -14.48 8.45 5.10
C VAL A 265 -15.38 8.47 3.87
N SER A 266 -14.86 8.03 2.71
CA SER A 266 -15.64 7.91 1.47
C SER A 266 -16.83 6.97 1.66
N PHE A 267 -16.61 5.80 2.27
CA PHE A 267 -17.67 4.82 2.53
C PHE A 267 -18.73 5.38 3.48
N VAL A 268 -18.31 5.94 4.63
CA VAL A 268 -19.20 6.47 5.67
C VAL A 268 -20.07 7.60 5.13
N ARG A 269 -19.49 8.55 4.39
CA ARG A 269 -20.22 9.66 3.77
C ARG A 269 -21.26 9.16 2.76
N THR A 270 -20.88 8.19 1.94
CA THR A 270 -21.74 7.63 0.90
C THR A 270 -22.91 6.87 1.50
N TYR A 271 -22.63 5.95 2.42
CA TYR A 271 -23.65 5.21 3.15
C TYR A 271 -24.58 6.16 3.91
N GLY A 272 -24.03 7.22 4.50
CA GLY A 272 -24.80 8.20 5.23
C GLY A 272 -25.80 8.97 4.37
N ARG A 273 -25.43 9.35 3.14
CA ARG A 273 -26.31 10.01 2.16
C ARG A 273 -27.44 9.09 1.71
N ILE A 274 -27.14 7.83 1.41
CA ILE A 274 -28.14 6.85 0.96
C ILE A 274 -29.21 6.63 2.03
N ARG A 275 -28.80 6.45 3.29
CA ARG A 275 -29.73 6.27 4.40
C ARG A 275 -30.59 7.51 4.68
N ALA A 276 -30.07 8.71 4.44
CA ALA A 276 -30.83 9.95 4.60
C ALA A 276 -31.86 10.16 3.48
N SER A 277 -31.64 9.60 2.28
CA SER A 277 -32.60 9.66 1.18
C SER A 277 -33.70 8.59 1.23
N SER A 278 -33.56 7.59 2.10
CA SER A 278 -34.53 6.48 2.26
C SER A 278 -35.48 6.65 3.45
N VAL A 279 -35.33 7.73 4.21
CA VAL A 279 -36.18 8.14 5.34
C VAL A 279 -36.95 9.38 4.92
#